data_AF-A0A956PC85-F1
#
_entry.id   AF-A0A956PC85-F1
#
_cell.length_a   1.000
_cell.length_b   1.000
_cell.length_c   1.000
_cell.angle_alpha   90.00
_cell.angle_beta   90.00
_cell.angle_gamma   90.00
#
_symmetry.space_group_name_H-M   'P 1'
#
loop_
_entity.id
_entity.type
_entity.pdbx_description
1 polymer ?
#
loop_
_entity_poly.entity_id
_entity_poly.type
_entity_poly.pdbx_seq_one_letter_code
_entity_poly.pdbx_strand_id
1 'polypeptide(L)'
;SGRGWNERAERLVARERSVDRMNAPGARGRLVLGALGLAVFFLASTARAAAPWREAVTPSFRFRFTEPDARSVAYLVEFAEDAKARIDADLGAEGGAPVRVDIAPDRVVYNAIQPGDRPPPAWSAAMAYPNEGRIVMLSGRRTREVGLGATFRHEYAHIALGRVAGGRPLPAWLQEGFAIYHSGEWTLERAARVTGRILQGRAPYLRDLERFTSLDPREAEDAYALSFHLIAYLHRTYGSEGFRRLIGALAGGASATEALEAMSGGYWRRVESDWRESLEIRYGYLPVGAVTTAAWSLGAGALFAGWLRRRHENRRILAAWERDEATRPWSVQEGAQATDEDAVEGDSEAADDHEGT
;
A
#
# COMPACT_ATOMS: atom_id res chain seq x y z
N SER A 1 0.32 31.68 48.89
CA SER A 1 -0.67 31.80 47.80
C SER A 1 -1.22 30.39 47.55
N GLY A 2 -2.43 30.08 48.00
CA GLY A 2 -3.66 30.46 47.30
C GLY A 2 -4.11 29.25 46.46
N ARG A 3 -4.86 28.32 47.06
CA ARG A 3 -6.34 28.26 47.02
C ARG A 3 -6.85 27.68 45.69
N GLY A 4 -7.38 26.46 45.74
CA GLY A 4 -8.09 25.89 44.61
C GLY A 4 -8.45 24.40 44.69
N TRP A 5 -8.67 23.82 45.88
CA TRP A 5 -9.08 22.42 46.01
C TRP A 5 -10.05 22.14 47.16
N ASN A 6 -10.90 23.11 47.56
CA ASN A 6 -11.80 22.90 48.70
C ASN A 6 -13.16 23.66 48.60
N GLU A 7 -13.88 23.53 47.49
CA GLU A 7 -15.22 24.17 47.33
C GLU A 7 -16.34 23.24 46.81
N ARG A 8 -16.14 21.91 46.78
CA ARG A 8 -17.20 20.96 46.43
C ARG A 8 -17.59 19.95 47.50
N ALA A 9 -16.97 19.98 48.68
CA ALA A 9 -17.28 19.04 49.76
C ALA A 9 -18.24 19.57 50.85
N GLU A 10 -18.57 20.86 50.88
CA GLU A 10 -19.36 21.46 51.99
C GLU A 10 -20.84 21.76 51.68
N ARG A 11 -21.41 21.21 50.60
CA ARG A 11 -22.79 21.51 50.18
C ARG A 11 -23.84 20.42 50.46
N LEU A 12 -23.63 19.56 51.46
CA LEU A 12 -24.59 18.49 51.77
C LEU A 12 -24.99 18.27 53.24
N VAL A 13 -24.67 19.17 54.19
CA VAL A 13 -24.98 18.91 55.63
C VAL A 13 -25.67 20.06 56.39
N ALA A 14 -26.29 21.04 55.75
CA ALA A 14 -27.01 22.07 56.53
C ALA A 14 -28.27 22.60 55.85
N ARG A 15 -29.38 21.88 56.03
CA ARG A 15 -30.67 22.55 56.23
C ARG A 15 -31.63 21.65 57.03
N GLU A 16 -31.33 21.52 58.31
CA GLU A 16 -32.34 21.15 59.29
C GLU A 16 -33.31 22.33 59.55
N ARG A 17 -34.60 21.98 59.59
CA ARG A 17 -35.60 22.36 60.60
C ARG A 17 -35.89 23.84 60.89
N SER A 18 -37.13 24.22 60.59
CA SER A 18 -38.05 25.03 61.43
C SER A 18 -39.36 25.12 60.61
N VAL A 19 -40.57 24.83 61.07
CA VAL A 19 -41.26 25.21 62.31
C VAL A 19 -42.44 24.25 62.54
N ASP A 20 -42.75 24.10 63.81
CA ASP A 20 -43.70 23.24 64.51
C ASP A 20 -45.18 23.70 64.42
N ARG A 21 -46.11 22.81 64.80
CA ARG A 21 -47.50 23.02 65.28
C ARG A 21 -48.68 23.22 64.28
N MET A 22 -49.62 22.26 64.22
CA MET A 22 -50.89 22.24 65.00
C MET A 22 -51.94 21.22 64.49
N ASN A 23 -52.62 20.58 65.46
CA ASN A 23 -54.00 20.03 65.48
C ASN A 23 -54.34 18.63 64.88
N ALA A 24 -54.82 17.77 65.79
CA ALA A 24 -55.51 16.49 65.60
C ALA A 24 -57.05 16.69 65.53
N PRO A 25 -57.90 15.65 65.69
CA PRO A 25 -58.17 14.50 64.82
C PRO A 25 -59.65 14.45 64.34
N GLY A 26 -59.99 13.63 63.33
CA GLY A 26 -61.39 13.45 62.93
C GLY A 26 -61.63 12.30 61.93
N ALA A 27 -62.33 11.28 62.39
CA ALA A 27 -62.58 10.01 61.70
C ALA A 27 -63.68 10.07 60.62
N ARG A 28 -63.59 9.13 59.64
CA ARG A 28 -64.63 8.17 59.19
C ARG A 28 -64.59 7.98 57.66
N GLY A 29 -64.60 6.72 57.22
CA GLY A 29 -65.01 6.37 55.86
C GLY A 29 -64.28 5.17 55.28
N ARG A 30 -64.81 3.97 55.51
CA ARG A 30 -64.39 2.69 54.93
C ARG A 30 -64.45 2.72 53.41
N LEU A 31 -63.49 2.08 52.74
CA LEU A 31 -63.72 1.08 51.69
C LEU A 31 -62.40 0.34 51.37
N VAL A 32 -62.30 -0.87 51.90
CA VAL A 32 -61.37 -1.91 51.47
C VAL A 32 -62.03 -2.61 50.28
N LEU A 33 -61.37 -2.67 49.12
CA LEU A 33 -61.57 -3.68 48.06
C LEU A 33 -60.56 -3.45 46.92
N GLY A 34 -59.82 -4.50 46.53
CA GLY A 34 -59.14 -4.56 45.23
C GLY A 34 -57.62 -4.66 45.27
N ALA A 35 -57.12 -5.82 45.68
CA ALA A 35 -55.72 -6.20 45.57
C ALA A 35 -55.29 -6.47 44.11
N LEU A 36 -53.99 -6.26 43.85
CA LEU A 36 -53.17 -6.84 42.78
C LEU A 36 -53.54 -6.55 41.31
N GLY A 37 -53.01 -5.44 40.80
CA GLY A 37 -52.50 -5.35 39.42
C GLY A 37 -50.98 -5.27 39.47
N LEU A 38 -50.31 -6.43 39.49
CA LEU A 38 -48.86 -6.56 39.47
C LEU A 38 -48.34 -6.03 38.11
N ALA A 39 -47.95 -4.74 38.05
CA ALA A 39 -47.24 -4.20 36.90
C ALA A 39 -45.81 -4.75 36.91
N VAL A 40 -45.65 -5.99 36.44
CA VAL A 40 -44.35 -6.55 36.11
C VAL A 40 -43.92 -5.88 34.80
N PHE A 41 -43.22 -4.76 34.92
CA PHE A 41 -42.33 -4.31 33.86
C PHE A 41 -41.23 -5.36 33.72
N PHE A 42 -41.44 -6.33 32.82
CA PHE A 42 -40.32 -7.07 32.25
C PHE A 42 -39.49 -6.04 31.47
N LEU A 43 -38.50 -5.43 32.12
CA LEU A 43 -37.27 -5.09 31.42
C LEU A 43 -36.69 -6.44 31.00
N ALA A 44 -37.13 -6.94 29.85
CA ALA A 44 -36.35 -7.89 29.10
C ALA A 44 -35.08 -7.12 28.70
N SER A 45 -34.08 -7.14 29.59
CA SER A 45 -32.72 -6.97 29.17
C SER A 45 -32.49 -8.08 28.15
N THR A 46 -32.63 -7.75 26.87
CA THR A 46 -32.14 -8.60 25.81
C THR A 46 -30.63 -8.51 25.90
N ALA A 47 -30.07 -9.18 26.92
CA ALA A 47 -28.70 -9.60 26.89
C ALA A 47 -28.60 -10.42 25.62
N ARG A 48 -28.07 -9.79 24.57
CA ARG A 48 -27.87 -10.45 23.29
C ARG A 48 -26.84 -11.53 23.59
N ALA A 49 -27.32 -12.75 23.80
CA ALA A 49 -26.46 -13.89 24.04
C ALA A 49 -25.40 -13.86 22.94
N ALA A 50 -24.12 -13.85 23.34
CA ALA A 50 -23.03 -13.89 22.39
C ALA A 50 -23.29 -15.07 21.45
N ALA A 51 -23.29 -14.82 20.14
CA ALA A 51 -23.57 -15.87 19.17
C ALA A 51 -22.62 -17.05 19.45
N PRO A 52 -23.13 -18.30 19.53
CA PRO A 52 -22.29 -19.43 19.85
C PRO A 52 -21.18 -19.55 18.80
N TRP A 53 -19.98 -19.84 19.28
CA TRP A 53 -18.87 -20.17 18.40
C TRP A 53 -19.15 -21.48 17.65
N ARG A 54 -18.82 -21.49 16.37
CA ARG A 54 -18.84 -22.65 15.47
C ARG A 54 -17.41 -22.97 15.04
N GLU A 55 -17.22 -24.18 14.54
CA GLU A 55 -15.94 -24.62 14.02
C GLU A 55 -16.05 -25.14 12.60
N ALA A 56 -15.00 -24.93 11.81
CA ALA A 56 -14.76 -25.58 10.53
C ALA A 56 -13.31 -26.09 10.52
N VAL A 57 -13.07 -27.25 9.93
CA VAL A 57 -11.78 -27.92 9.99
C VAL A 57 -11.35 -28.34 8.59
N THR A 58 -10.07 -28.15 8.31
CA THR A 58 -9.36 -28.70 7.16
C THR A 58 -8.20 -29.56 7.68
N PRO A 59 -7.44 -30.27 6.82
CA PRO A 59 -6.27 -31.03 7.26
C PRO A 59 -5.28 -30.19 8.07
N SER A 60 -5.07 -28.94 7.68
CA SER A 60 -4.04 -28.07 8.26
C SER A 60 -4.58 -26.94 9.14
N PHE A 61 -5.90 -26.72 9.20
CA PHE A 61 -6.49 -25.57 9.87
C PHE A 61 -7.73 -25.94 10.70
N ARG A 62 -7.91 -25.22 11.82
CA ARG A 62 -9.15 -25.23 12.61
C ARG A 62 -9.64 -23.80 12.74
N PHE A 63 -10.74 -23.48 12.07
CA PHE A 63 -11.40 -22.18 12.11
C PHE A 63 -12.43 -22.16 13.23
N ARG A 64 -12.42 -21.10 14.05
CA ARG A 64 -13.45 -20.82 15.05
C ARG A 64 -14.08 -19.47 14.76
N PHE A 65 -15.40 -19.44 14.60
CA PHE A 65 -16.12 -18.26 14.09
C PHE A 65 -17.57 -18.19 14.60
N THR A 66 -18.31 -17.12 14.33
CA THR A 66 -19.74 -17.01 14.65
C THR A 66 -20.59 -17.13 13.38
N GLU A 67 -21.87 -17.53 13.49
CA GLU A 67 -22.75 -17.75 12.32
C GLU A 67 -22.68 -16.67 11.23
N PRO A 68 -22.67 -15.36 11.56
CA PRO A 68 -22.58 -14.31 10.54
C PRO A 68 -21.30 -14.37 9.68
N ASP A 69 -20.24 -15.02 10.15
CA ASP A 69 -18.95 -15.18 9.45
C ASP A 69 -18.89 -16.45 8.60
N ALA A 70 -19.94 -17.28 8.57
CA ALA A 70 -19.93 -18.59 7.90
C ALA A 70 -19.52 -18.51 6.43
N ARG A 71 -19.98 -17.49 5.68
CA ARG A 71 -19.59 -17.29 4.28
C ARG A 71 -18.10 -16.97 4.13
N SER A 72 -17.58 -16.08 4.98
CA SER A 72 -16.16 -15.70 4.97
C SER A 72 -15.26 -16.89 5.32
N VAL A 73 -15.69 -17.73 6.27
CA VAL A 73 -14.95 -18.94 6.63
C VAL A 73 -15.05 -20.02 5.56
N ALA A 74 -16.20 -20.20 4.90
CA ALA A 74 -16.32 -21.12 3.77
C ALA A 74 -15.30 -20.79 2.66
N TYR A 75 -15.17 -19.51 2.31
CA TYR A 75 -14.13 -19.03 1.39
C TYR A 75 -12.71 -19.37 1.88
N LEU A 76 -12.41 -19.12 3.16
CA LEU A 76 -11.09 -19.46 3.73
C LEU A 76 -10.83 -20.97 3.74
N VAL A 77 -11.83 -21.79 4.01
CA VAL A 77 -11.70 -23.27 4.02
C VAL A 77 -11.31 -23.79 2.63
N GLU A 78 -11.89 -23.25 1.57
CA GLU A 78 -11.55 -23.62 0.18
C GLU A 78 -10.14 -23.14 -0.22
N PHE A 79 -9.71 -22.01 0.32
CA PHE A 79 -8.49 -21.31 -0.09
C PHE A 79 -7.24 -21.65 0.75
N ALA A 80 -7.41 -21.98 2.03
CA ALA A 80 -6.32 -22.01 3.01
C ALA A 80 -5.26 -23.09 2.73
N GLU A 81 -5.66 -24.26 2.24
CA GLU A 81 -4.72 -25.35 1.94
C GLU A 81 -3.83 -25.03 0.74
N ASP A 82 -4.35 -24.37 -0.31
CA ASP A 82 -3.55 -23.90 -1.45
C ASP A 82 -2.58 -22.79 -1.02
N ALA A 83 -3.06 -21.84 -0.20
CA ALA A 83 -2.21 -20.80 0.38
C ALA A 83 -1.05 -21.39 1.16
N LYS A 84 -1.34 -22.38 2.01
CA LYS A 84 -0.34 -23.13 2.77
C LYS A 84 0.65 -23.83 1.86
N ALA A 85 0.16 -24.60 0.89
CA ALA A 85 1.02 -25.38 0.00
C ALA A 85 2.04 -24.48 -0.73
N ARG A 86 1.62 -23.31 -1.20
CA ARG A 86 2.51 -22.36 -1.88
C ARG A 86 3.57 -21.78 -0.95
N ILE A 87 3.15 -21.31 0.23
CA ILE A 87 4.06 -20.66 1.19
C ILE A 87 5.07 -21.68 1.74
N ASP A 88 4.61 -22.88 2.08
CA ASP A 88 5.46 -23.93 2.62
C ASP A 88 6.43 -24.48 1.58
N ALA A 89 6.00 -24.56 0.32
CA ALA A 89 6.89 -24.96 -0.78
C ALA A 89 8.11 -24.04 -0.87
N ASP A 90 7.93 -22.72 -0.75
CA ASP A 90 9.06 -21.79 -0.81
C ASP A 90 10.00 -21.92 0.40
N LEU A 91 9.44 -22.20 1.58
CA LEU A 91 10.20 -22.39 2.81
C LEU A 91 10.81 -23.80 2.97
N GLY A 92 10.37 -24.77 2.16
CA GLY A 92 10.65 -26.19 2.41
C GLY A 92 10.09 -26.66 3.76
N ALA A 93 9.00 -26.04 4.21
CA ALA A 93 8.35 -26.40 5.46
C ALA A 93 7.50 -27.66 5.25
N GLU A 94 7.65 -28.65 6.12
CA GLU A 94 6.90 -29.90 6.04
C GLU A 94 6.06 -30.11 7.30
N GLY A 95 4.78 -30.44 7.09
CA GLY A 95 3.86 -30.82 8.16
C GLY A 95 3.58 -29.72 9.18
N GLY A 96 3.47 -30.12 10.45
CA GLY A 96 3.13 -29.26 11.58
C GLY A 96 1.71 -29.47 12.10
N ALA A 97 1.49 -29.13 13.38
CA ALA A 97 0.16 -29.18 13.98
C ALA A 97 -0.82 -28.25 13.23
N PRO A 98 -2.13 -28.57 13.20
CA PRO A 98 -3.11 -27.69 12.57
C PRO A 98 -3.08 -26.29 13.19
N VAL A 99 -3.11 -25.25 12.35
CA VAL A 99 -3.15 -23.85 12.77
C VAL A 99 -4.56 -23.49 13.23
N ARG A 100 -4.68 -22.88 14.40
CA ARG A 100 -5.95 -22.36 14.90
C ARG A 100 -6.20 -20.98 14.31
N VAL A 101 -7.37 -20.75 13.73
CA VAL A 101 -7.75 -19.47 13.11
C VAL A 101 -9.05 -18.99 13.77
N ASP A 102 -8.95 -17.95 14.59
CA ASP A 102 -10.10 -17.36 15.27
C ASP A 102 -10.60 -16.14 14.49
N ILE A 103 -11.87 -16.15 14.06
CA ILE A 103 -12.52 -15.03 13.39
C ILE A 103 -13.36 -14.26 14.40
N ALA A 104 -12.86 -13.11 14.85
CA ALA A 104 -13.53 -12.25 15.80
C ALA A 104 -14.66 -11.44 15.12
N PRO A 105 -15.91 -11.48 15.61
CA PRO A 105 -17.02 -10.78 14.99
C PRO A 105 -16.91 -9.25 15.04
N ASP A 106 -16.15 -8.69 15.99
CA ASP A 106 -15.92 -7.27 16.14
C ASP A 106 -14.61 -6.97 16.87
N ARG A 107 -14.26 -5.68 16.99
CA ARG A 107 -13.03 -5.20 17.63
C ARG A 107 -12.97 -5.54 19.12
N VAL A 108 -14.11 -5.58 19.82
CA VAL A 108 -14.14 -5.88 21.25
C VAL A 108 -13.75 -7.34 21.47
N VAL A 109 -14.38 -8.25 20.73
CA VAL A 109 -14.01 -9.68 20.77
C VAL A 109 -12.58 -9.89 20.27
N TYR A 110 -12.18 -9.20 19.19
CA TYR A 110 -10.82 -9.30 18.63
C TYR A 110 -9.75 -8.97 19.66
N ASN A 111 -9.93 -7.89 20.43
CA ASN A 111 -9.00 -7.52 21.48
C ASN A 111 -9.04 -8.52 22.64
N ALA A 112 -10.23 -9.00 23.01
CA ALA A 112 -10.43 -9.88 24.17
C ALA A 112 -9.91 -11.32 23.98
N ILE A 113 -9.83 -11.81 22.74
CA ILE A 113 -9.37 -13.18 22.47
C ILE A 113 -7.88 -13.27 22.14
N GLN A 114 -7.15 -12.15 22.08
CA GLN A 114 -5.71 -12.19 21.89
C GLN A 114 -5.03 -12.91 23.06
N PRO A 115 -3.95 -13.67 22.81
CA PRO A 115 -3.10 -14.18 23.89
C PRO A 115 -2.33 -13.02 24.56
N GLY A 116 -2.23 -13.10 25.89
CA GLY A 116 -1.53 -12.11 26.73
C GLY A 116 -2.34 -10.84 27.04
N ASP A 117 -1.75 -9.95 27.83
CA ASP A 117 -2.44 -8.77 28.38
C ASP A 117 -2.30 -7.50 27.52
N ARG A 118 -1.47 -7.54 26.47
CA ARG A 118 -1.22 -6.37 25.62
C ARG A 118 -2.23 -6.34 24.47
N PRO A 119 -3.02 -5.25 24.32
CA PRO A 119 -3.96 -5.15 23.22
C PRO A 119 -3.21 -5.06 21.88
N PRO A 120 -3.80 -5.59 20.79
CA PRO A 120 -3.21 -5.49 19.47
C PRO A 120 -3.23 -4.02 19.00
N PRO A 121 -2.35 -3.64 18.05
CA PRO A 121 -2.37 -2.28 17.49
C PRO A 121 -3.75 -1.92 16.93
N ALA A 122 -4.18 -0.67 17.11
CA ALA A 122 -5.53 -0.23 16.70
C ALA A 122 -5.80 -0.39 15.19
N TRP A 123 -4.73 -0.32 14.38
CA TRP A 123 -4.77 -0.48 12.93
C TRP A 123 -4.74 -1.95 12.47
N SER A 124 -4.36 -2.90 13.34
CA SER A 124 -4.22 -4.31 12.97
C SER A 124 -5.59 -4.92 12.66
N ALA A 125 -5.71 -5.64 11.54
CA ALA A 125 -6.90 -6.39 11.17
C ALA A 125 -6.77 -7.89 11.50
N ALA A 126 -5.54 -8.37 11.67
CA ALA A 126 -5.23 -9.71 12.12
C ALA A 126 -3.88 -9.73 12.86
N MET A 127 -3.63 -10.82 13.59
CA MET A 127 -2.40 -11.10 14.31
C MET A 127 -2.07 -12.59 14.21
N ALA A 128 -0.81 -12.91 13.92
CA ALA A 128 -0.25 -14.24 13.99
C ALA A 128 0.58 -14.43 15.27
N TYR A 129 0.48 -15.64 15.83
CA TYR A 129 1.25 -16.11 16.99
C TYR A 129 1.95 -17.40 16.59
N PRO A 130 3.16 -17.32 15.98
CA PRO A 130 3.82 -18.48 15.38
C PRO A 130 4.11 -19.60 16.39
N ASN A 131 4.54 -19.24 17.60
CA ASN A 131 4.84 -20.20 18.67
C ASN A 131 3.60 -20.96 19.17
N GLU A 132 2.40 -20.40 19.00
CA GLU A 132 1.13 -21.03 19.37
C GLU A 132 0.46 -21.73 18.19
N GLY A 133 0.96 -21.54 16.96
CA GLY A 133 0.28 -21.95 15.74
C GLY A 133 -1.12 -21.33 15.63
N ARG A 134 -1.26 -20.05 15.97
CA ARG A 134 -2.55 -19.37 16.09
C ARG A 134 -2.61 -18.09 15.28
N ILE A 135 -3.72 -17.87 14.60
CA ILE A 135 -4.06 -16.64 13.89
C ILE A 135 -5.37 -16.11 14.48
N VAL A 136 -5.44 -14.82 14.76
CA VAL A 136 -6.67 -14.12 15.15
C VAL A 136 -6.96 -13.05 14.11
N MET A 137 -8.13 -13.08 13.50
CA MET A 137 -8.53 -12.14 12.45
C MET A 137 -9.83 -11.43 12.83
N LEU A 138 -9.95 -10.16 12.46
CA LEU A 138 -11.25 -9.51 12.44
C LEU A 138 -12.14 -10.12 11.34
N SER A 139 -13.43 -10.13 11.63
CA SER A 139 -14.48 -10.53 10.69
C SER A 139 -14.31 -9.87 9.33
N GLY A 140 -14.19 -10.72 8.30
CA GLY A 140 -14.13 -10.31 6.90
C GLY A 140 -15.47 -9.86 6.33
N ARG A 141 -16.56 -9.78 7.11
CA ARG A 141 -17.92 -9.47 6.60
C ARG A 141 -18.03 -8.13 5.87
N ARG A 142 -17.15 -7.18 6.19
CA ARG A 142 -17.08 -5.85 5.54
C ARG A 142 -15.91 -5.72 4.57
N THR A 143 -15.13 -6.77 4.42
CA THR A 143 -13.93 -6.83 3.58
C THR A 143 -14.26 -7.66 2.34
N ARG A 144 -13.74 -7.27 1.17
CA ARG A 144 -13.85 -8.13 -0.03
C ARG A 144 -13.11 -9.45 0.22
N GLU A 145 -13.59 -10.55 -0.34
CA GLU A 145 -12.98 -11.89 -0.22
C GLU A 145 -11.48 -11.86 -0.59
N VAL A 146 -11.11 -11.12 -1.65
CA VAL A 146 -9.70 -10.89 -2.04
C VAL A 146 -8.85 -10.31 -0.89
N GLY A 147 -9.39 -9.36 -0.13
CA GLY A 147 -8.71 -8.76 1.01
C GLY A 147 -8.61 -9.71 2.21
N LEU A 148 -9.64 -10.53 2.44
CA LEU A 148 -9.61 -11.55 3.49
C LEU A 148 -8.58 -12.64 3.20
N GLY A 149 -8.53 -13.14 1.96
CA GLY A 149 -7.52 -14.12 1.53
C GLY A 149 -6.10 -13.56 1.57
N ALA A 150 -5.90 -12.29 1.20
CA ALA A 150 -4.61 -11.62 1.34
C ALA A 150 -4.16 -11.52 2.80
N THR A 151 -5.06 -11.07 3.69
CA THR A 151 -4.79 -11.00 5.14
C THR A 151 -4.43 -12.39 5.68
N PHE A 152 -5.18 -13.43 5.30
CA PHE A 152 -4.88 -14.79 5.74
C PHE A 152 -3.49 -15.28 5.27
N ARG A 153 -3.13 -15.04 4.00
CA ARG A 153 -1.78 -15.36 3.49
C ARG A 153 -0.69 -14.65 4.26
N HIS A 154 -0.90 -13.37 4.57
CA HIS A 154 0.03 -12.56 5.38
C HIS A 154 0.27 -13.22 6.74
N GLU A 155 -0.79 -13.50 7.49
CA GLU A 155 -0.67 -14.10 8.82
C GLU A 155 -0.11 -15.52 8.77
N TYR A 156 -0.50 -16.31 7.75
CA TYR A 156 0.04 -17.66 7.60
C TYR A 156 1.54 -17.65 7.28
N ALA A 157 2.02 -16.68 6.50
CA ALA A 157 3.44 -16.53 6.21
C ALA A 157 4.26 -16.33 7.51
N HIS A 158 3.73 -15.57 8.47
CA HIS A 158 4.35 -15.43 9.81
C HIS A 158 4.37 -16.76 10.57
N ILE A 159 3.26 -17.53 10.55
CA ILE A 159 3.22 -18.87 11.16
C ILE A 159 4.26 -19.79 10.54
N ALA A 160 4.33 -19.83 9.20
CA ALA A 160 5.23 -20.71 8.47
C ALA A 160 6.70 -20.34 8.72
N LEU A 161 7.05 -19.05 8.69
CA LEU A 161 8.38 -18.55 9.05
C LEU A 161 8.76 -18.90 10.48
N GLY A 162 7.87 -18.70 11.45
CA GLY A 162 8.17 -19.03 12.85
C GLY A 162 8.41 -20.52 13.09
N ARG A 163 7.74 -21.40 12.32
CA ARG A 163 7.97 -22.85 12.36
C ARG A 163 9.37 -23.21 11.88
N VAL A 164 9.77 -22.72 10.70
CA VAL A 164 11.10 -23.02 10.15
C VAL A 164 12.22 -22.35 10.94
N ALA A 165 11.95 -21.22 11.60
CA ALA A 165 12.88 -20.57 12.51
C ALA A 165 13.04 -21.29 13.86
N GLY A 166 12.17 -22.26 14.19
CA GLY A 166 12.24 -23.00 15.45
C GLY A 166 12.11 -22.11 16.69
N GLY A 167 11.34 -21.02 16.61
CA GLY A 167 11.16 -20.06 17.70
C GLY A 167 12.29 -19.03 17.86
N ARG A 168 13.31 -19.04 16.99
CA ARG A 168 14.30 -17.97 16.95
C ARG A 168 13.70 -16.68 16.37
N PRO A 169 14.07 -15.51 16.91
CA PRO A 169 13.63 -14.24 16.35
C PRO A 169 14.28 -14.02 14.97
N LEU A 170 13.44 -13.77 13.97
CA LEU A 170 13.88 -13.37 12.63
C LEU A 170 13.88 -11.85 12.49
N PRO A 171 14.72 -11.27 11.61
CA PRO A 171 14.69 -9.85 11.32
C PRO A 171 13.30 -9.38 10.85
N ALA A 172 12.85 -8.21 11.32
CA ALA A 172 11.52 -7.70 11.00
C ALA A 172 11.29 -7.53 9.49
N TRP A 173 12.30 -7.04 8.77
CA TRP A 173 12.23 -6.92 7.31
C TRP A 173 11.99 -8.26 6.59
N LEU A 174 12.50 -9.37 7.15
CA LEU A 174 12.29 -10.69 6.59
C LEU A 174 10.86 -11.15 6.84
N GLN A 175 10.39 -11.01 8.09
CA GLN A 175 9.03 -11.42 8.47
C GLN A 175 7.99 -10.65 7.65
N GLU A 176 8.07 -9.33 7.65
CA GLU A 176 7.11 -8.47 7.00
C GLU A 176 7.24 -8.50 5.47
N GLY A 177 8.46 -8.49 4.94
CA GLY A 177 8.70 -8.56 3.51
C GLY A 177 8.19 -9.87 2.90
N PHE A 178 8.38 -10.99 3.59
CA PHE A 178 7.90 -12.30 3.16
C PHE A 178 6.38 -12.42 3.25
N ALA A 179 5.79 -11.91 4.32
CA ALA A 179 4.34 -11.86 4.47
C ALA A 179 3.68 -11.03 3.36
N ILE A 180 4.20 -9.84 3.04
CA ILE A 180 3.71 -8.99 1.95
C ILE A 180 3.93 -9.66 0.58
N TYR A 181 5.07 -10.35 0.40
CA TYR A 181 5.40 -11.04 -0.86
C TYR A 181 4.35 -12.11 -1.20
N HIS A 182 3.97 -12.94 -0.22
CA HIS A 182 2.98 -13.99 -0.42
C HIS A 182 1.53 -13.51 -0.34
N SER A 183 1.25 -12.46 0.46
CA SER A 183 -0.11 -11.91 0.55
C SER A 183 -0.53 -11.20 -0.74
N GLY A 184 0.41 -10.73 -1.56
CA GLY A 184 0.11 -9.94 -2.75
C GLY A 184 -0.42 -8.55 -2.40
N GLU A 185 -0.15 -8.04 -1.19
CA GLU A 185 -0.55 -6.70 -0.71
C GLU A 185 0.28 -5.56 -1.30
N TRP A 186 0.90 -5.80 -2.45
CA TRP A 186 1.62 -4.78 -3.19
C TRP A 186 0.63 -3.76 -3.78
N THR A 187 0.84 -2.48 -3.48
CA THR A 187 -0.03 -1.39 -3.91
C THR A 187 0.71 -0.39 -4.81
N LEU A 188 -0.04 0.31 -5.67
CA LEU A 188 0.50 1.42 -6.47
C LEU A 188 1.08 2.53 -5.60
N GLU A 189 0.51 2.77 -4.42
CA GLU A 189 1.01 3.75 -3.46
C GLU A 189 2.40 3.36 -2.94
N ARG A 190 2.62 2.09 -2.57
CA ARG A 190 3.95 1.59 -2.18
C ARG A 190 4.95 1.72 -3.33
N ALA A 191 4.52 1.42 -4.56
CA ALA A 191 5.35 1.60 -5.75
C ALA A 191 5.75 3.07 -5.97
N ALA A 192 4.81 3.99 -5.78
CA ALA A 192 5.05 5.43 -5.91
C ALA A 192 6.00 5.95 -4.81
N ARG A 193 5.85 5.48 -3.57
CA ARG A 193 6.78 5.84 -2.47
C ARG A 193 8.21 5.41 -2.77
N VAL A 194 8.40 4.15 -3.16
CA VAL A 194 9.74 3.63 -3.50
C VAL A 194 10.33 4.39 -4.68
N THR A 195 9.56 4.60 -5.75
CA THR A 195 9.94 5.45 -6.90
C THR A 195 10.40 6.84 -6.46
N GLY A 196 9.59 7.54 -5.65
CA GLY A 196 9.92 8.87 -5.15
C GLY A 196 11.23 8.91 -4.37
N ARG A 197 11.50 7.90 -3.53
CA ARG A 197 12.76 7.80 -2.78
C ARG A 197 13.97 7.56 -3.69
N ILE A 198 13.84 6.64 -4.65
CA ILE A 198 14.92 6.33 -5.60
C ILE A 198 15.25 7.56 -6.46
N LEU A 199 14.24 8.27 -6.99
CA LEU A 199 14.45 9.48 -7.78
C LEU A 199 15.08 10.65 -6.99
N GLN A 200 14.95 10.66 -5.67
CA GLN A 200 15.61 11.63 -4.79
C GLN A 200 17.06 11.23 -4.43
N GLY A 201 17.61 10.17 -5.01
CA GLY A 201 18.94 9.65 -4.67
C GLY A 201 19.01 9.01 -3.27
N ARG A 202 17.86 8.63 -2.71
CA ARG A 202 17.75 8.03 -1.36
C ARG A 202 17.57 6.52 -1.43
N ALA A 203 18.39 5.86 -2.25
CA ALA A 203 18.40 4.42 -2.35
C ALA A 203 18.75 3.77 -0.98
N PRO A 204 17.96 2.78 -0.53
CA PRO A 204 18.04 2.24 0.82
C PRO A 204 19.27 1.36 1.03
N TYR A 205 19.77 1.33 2.26
CA TYR A 205 20.75 0.35 2.71
C TYR A 205 20.07 -0.74 3.54
N LEU A 206 20.65 -1.94 3.59
CA LEU A 206 20.14 -3.05 4.42
C LEU A 206 20.05 -2.67 5.90
N ARG A 207 21.03 -1.91 6.40
CA ARG A 207 21.03 -1.38 7.78
C ARG A 207 19.82 -0.50 8.09
N ASP A 208 19.19 0.10 7.07
CA ASP A 208 18.00 0.93 7.27
C ASP A 208 16.77 0.06 7.58
N LEU A 209 16.77 -1.20 7.11
CA LEU A 209 15.72 -2.20 7.37
C LEU A 209 15.88 -2.88 8.73
N GLU A 210 17.07 -2.88 9.32
CA GLU A 210 17.30 -3.43 10.67
C GLU A 210 16.72 -2.52 11.76
N ARG A 211 16.48 -1.24 11.47
CA ARG A 211 15.92 -0.25 12.41
C ARG A 211 14.39 -0.25 12.46
N PHE A 212 13.75 -1.24 11.83
CA PHE A 212 12.31 -1.39 11.61
C PHE A 212 11.43 -1.03 12.83
N THR A 213 11.86 -1.42 14.04
CA THR A 213 11.07 -1.33 15.27
C THR A 213 11.07 0.05 15.94
N SER A 214 11.82 1.01 15.40
CA SER A 214 12.02 2.35 16.00
C SER A 214 11.52 3.52 15.13
N LEU A 215 10.77 3.22 14.08
CA LEU A 215 10.39 4.18 13.04
C LEU A 215 9.03 4.86 13.30
N ASP A 216 8.90 6.12 12.88
CA ASP A 216 7.62 6.83 12.78
C ASP A 216 6.62 6.06 11.88
N PRO A 217 5.29 6.13 12.08
CA PRO A 217 4.31 5.49 11.20
C PRO A 217 4.53 5.69 9.70
N ARG A 218 5.05 6.85 9.25
CA ARG A 218 5.38 7.09 7.84
C ARG A 218 6.64 6.36 7.39
N GLU A 219 7.65 6.31 8.25
CA GLU A 219 8.90 5.59 8.00
C GLU A 219 8.69 4.07 8.04
N ALA A 220 7.73 3.59 8.82
CA ALA A 220 7.32 2.19 8.85
C ALA A 220 6.76 1.71 7.48
N GLU A 221 5.90 2.50 6.82
CA GLU A 221 5.38 2.17 5.48
C GLU A 221 6.49 2.07 4.41
N ASP A 222 7.50 2.92 4.50
CA ASP A 222 8.67 2.82 3.62
C ASP A 222 9.45 1.53 3.91
N ALA A 223 9.64 1.20 5.19
CA ALA A 223 10.33 -0.02 5.59
C ALA A 223 9.59 -1.28 5.10
N TYR A 224 8.25 -1.33 5.19
CA TYR A 224 7.44 -2.40 4.61
C TYR A 224 7.64 -2.54 3.10
N ALA A 225 7.56 -1.43 2.36
CA ALA A 225 7.71 -1.44 0.91
C ALA A 225 9.11 -1.92 0.48
N LEU A 226 10.14 -1.46 1.17
CA LEU A 226 11.52 -1.86 0.92
C LEU A 226 11.80 -3.32 1.29
N SER A 227 11.20 -3.80 2.39
CA SER A 227 11.29 -5.20 2.81
C SER A 227 10.70 -6.14 1.77
N PHE A 228 9.51 -5.81 1.24
CA PHE A 228 8.93 -6.54 0.12
C PHE A 228 9.88 -6.58 -1.08
N HIS A 229 10.48 -5.44 -1.45
CA HIS A 229 11.41 -5.40 -2.59
C HIS A 229 12.66 -6.23 -2.39
N LEU A 230 13.22 -6.22 -1.19
CA LEU A 230 14.36 -7.05 -0.85
C LEU A 230 13.98 -8.53 -1.01
N ILE A 231 12.88 -8.97 -0.40
CA ILE A 231 12.42 -10.36 -0.52
C ILE A 231 12.13 -10.75 -1.97
N ALA A 232 11.43 -9.89 -2.73
CA ALA A 232 11.16 -10.12 -4.14
C ALA A 232 12.43 -10.18 -5.01
N TYR A 233 13.46 -9.39 -4.67
CA TYR A 233 14.77 -9.48 -5.30
C TYR A 233 15.46 -10.79 -4.94
N LEU A 234 15.53 -11.14 -3.66
CA LEU A 234 16.18 -12.37 -3.19
C LEU A 234 15.53 -13.61 -3.80
N HIS A 235 14.21 -13.68 -3.79
CA HIS A 235 13.47 -14.79 -4.37
C HIS A 235 13.70 -14.92 -5.87
N ARG A 236 13.70 -13.81 -6.61
CA ARG A 236 13.96 -13.80 -8.06
C ARG A 236 15.40 -14.19 -8.41
N THR A 237 16.37 -13.78 -7.61
CA THR A 237 17.80 -13.95 -7.91
C THR A 237 18.34 -15.30 -7.44
N TYR A 238 17.91 -15.77 -6.26
CA TYR A 238 18.46 -16.96 -5.60
C TYR A 238 17.48 -18.15 -5.53
N GLY A 239 16.21 -17.92 -5.91
CA GLY A 239 15.16 -18.94 -5.86
C GLY A 239 14.82 -19.41 -4.45
N SER A 240 13.89 -20.35 -4.36
CA SER A 240 13.45 -20.91 -3.07
C SER A 240 14.60 -21.62 -2.34
N GLU A 241 15.55 -22.25 -3.05
CA GLU A 241 16.70 -22.92 -2.41
C GLU A 241 17.63 -21.94 -1.69
N GLY A 242 17.98 -20.83 -2.33
CA GLY A 242 18.77 -19.78 -1.69
C GLY A 242 18.02 -19.17 -0.49
N PHE A 243 16.72 -18.95 -0.64
CA PHE A 243 15.89 -18.44 0.44
C PHE A 243 15.83 -19.39 1.65
N ARG A 244 15.77 -20.70 1.42
CA ARG A 244 15.87 -21.71 2.49
C ARG A 244 17.23 -21.68 3.18
N ARG A 245 18.33 -21.47 2.45
CA ARG A 245 19.66 -21.28 3.06
C ARG A 245 19.72 -20.04 3.94
N LEU A 246 19.12 -18.93 3.50
CA LEU A 246 19.02 -17.69 4.30
C LEU A 246 18.30 -17.96 5.63
N ILE A 247 17.12 -18.57 5.56
CA ILE A 247 16.32 -18.84 6.77
C ILE A 247 17.01 -19.86 7.66
N GLY A 248 17.58 -20.92 7.09
CA GLY A 248 18.33 -21.93 7.83
C GLY A 248 19.52 -21.33 8.59
N ALA A 249 20.25 -20.39 7.99
CA ALA A 249 21.34 -19.68 8.66
C ALA A 249 20.82 -18.81 9.83
N LEU A 250 19.74 -18.05 9.63
CA LEU A 250 19.11 -17.27 10.70
C LEU A 250 18.58 -18.16 11.83
N ALA A 251 17.94 -19.27 11.49
CA ALA A 251 17.48 -20.30 12.43
C ALA A 251 18.65 -21.00 13.16
N GLY A 252 19.84 -21.00 12.56
CA GLY A 252 21.10 -21.41 13.19
C GLY A 252 21.68 -20.37 14.16
N GLY A 253 21.21 -19.12 14.11
CA GLY A 253 21.69 -18.01 14.92
C GLY A 253 22.68 -17.08 14.24
N ALA A 254 22.86 -17.20 12.92
CA ALA A 254 23.63 -16.24 12.15
C ALA A 254 22.99 -14.85 12.20
N SER A 255 23.82 -13.80 12.12
CA SER A 255 23.36 -12.45 11.86
C SER A 255 22.73 -12.33 10.47
N ALA A 256 21.98 -11.26 10.22
CA ALA A 256 21.39 -11.01 8.90
C ALA A 256 22.44 -10.96 7.79
N THR A 257 23.60 -10.34 8.06
CA THR A 257 24.73 -10.28 7.11
C THR A 257 25.29 -11.67 6.82
N GLU A 258 25.61 -12.45 7.85
CA GLU A 258 26.12 -13.83 7.70
C GLU A 258 25.11 -14.74 6.98
N ALA A 259 23.82 -14.55 7.21
CA ALA A 259 22.79 -15.34 6.55
C ALA A 259 22.66 -14.97 5.05
N LEU A 260 22.76 -13.69 4.70
CA LEU A 260 22.83 -13.24 3.31
C LEU A 260 24.12 -13.70 2.60
N GLU A 261 25.23 -13.77 3.33
CA GLU A 261 26.49 -14.40 2.88
C GLU A 261 26.27 -15.87 2.51
N ALA A 262 25.70 -16.65 3.44
CA ALA A 262 25.44 -18.06 3.24
C ALA A 262 24.49 -18.32 2.05
N MET A 263 23.46 -17.51 1.89
CA MET A 263 22.53 -17.60 0.75
C MET A 263 23.22 -17.34 -0.58
N SER A 264 24.05 -16.30 -0.65
CA SER A 264 24.73 -15.85 -1.88
C SER A 264 25.99 -16.65 -2.24
N GLY A 265 26.39 -17.60 -1.40
CA GLY A 265 27.61 -18.39 -1.61
C GLY A 265 28.90 -17.61 -1.35
N GLY A 266 28.89 -16.64 -0.42
CA GLY A 266 30.08 -15.95 0.08
C GLY A 266 30.39 -14.58 -0.55
N TYR A 267 29.51 -14.03 -1.40
CA TYR A 267 29.72 -12.74 -2.09
C TYR A 267 28.77 -11.63 -1.62
N TRP A 268 28.54 -11.52 -0.31
CA TRP A 268 27.54 -10.62 0.26
C TRP A 268 27.68 -9.15 -0.10
N ARG A 269 28.90 -8.63 -0.30
CA ARG A 269 29.10 -7.23 -0.70
C ARG A 269 28.46 -6.91 -2.05
N ARG A 270 28.09 -7.93 -2.83
CA ARG A 270 27.30 -7.78 -4.04
C ARG A 270 25.80 -7.80 -3.79
N VAL A 271 25.28 -8.54 -2.82
CA VAL A 271 23.81 -8.65 -2.61
C VAL A 271 23.16 -7.28 -2.39
N GLU A 272 23.72 -6.45 -1.50
CA GLU A 272 23.19 -5.11 -1.25
C GLU A 272 23.37 -4.19 -2.46
N SER A 273 24.56 -4.19 -3.07
CA SER A 273 24.87 -3.37 -4.25
C SER A 273 23.96 -3.72 -5.43
N ASP A 274 23.86 -5.01 -5.77
CA ASP A 274 23.06 -5.55 -6.86
C ASP A 274 21.56 -5.33 -6.60
N TRP A 275 21.11 -5.46 -5.35
CA TRP A 275 19.73 -5.13 -4.97
C TRP A 275 19.43 -3.65 -5.20
N ARG A 276 20.31 -2.75 -4.72
CA ARG A 276 20.18 -1.30 -4.90
C ARG A 276 20.20 -0.90 -6.36
N GLU A 277 21.13 -1.43 -7.14
CA GLU A 277 21.19 -1.23 -8.59
C GLU A 277 19.90 -1.70 -9.26
N SER A 278 19.35 -2.86 -8.85
CA SER A 278 18.09 -3.35 -9.39
C SER A 278 16.90 -2.41 -9.10
N LEU A 279 16.91 -1.73 -7.95
CA LEU A 279 15.92 -0.72 -7.59
C LEU A 279 16.09 0.54 -8.42
N GLU A 280 17.32 1.03 -8.60
CA GLU A 280 17.64 2.20 -9.40
C GLU A 280 17.27 2.01 -10.88
N ILE A 281 17.52 0.83 -11.45
CA ILE A 281 17.07 0.49 -12.80
C ILE A 281 15.55 0.47 -12.89
N ARG A 282 14.88 -0.25 -11.98
CA ARG A 282 13.43 -0.48 -12.04
C ARG A 282 12.61 0.78 -11.75
N TYR A 283 13.03 1.58 -10.78
CA TYR A 283 12.25 2.69 -10.25
C TYR A 283 12.87 4.07 -10.52
N GLY A 284 14.11 4.13 -11.02
CA GLY A 284 14.76 5.36 -11.46
C GLY A 284 14.78 5.45 -12.98
N TYR A 285 15.69 4.69 -13.61
CA TYR A 285 16.02 4.87 -15.03
C TYR A 285 14.87 4.48 -15.97
N LEU A 286 14.18 3.36 -15.74
CA LEU A 286 13.12 2.89 -16.64
C LEU A 286 11.90 3.84 -16.71
N PRO A 287 11.28 4.27 -15.60
CA PRO A 287 10.14 5.17 -15.67
C PRO A 287 10.51 6.55 -16.24
N VAL A 288 11.68 7.08 -15.87
CA VAL A 288 12.16 8.37 -16.40
C VAL A 288 12.38 8.27 -17.90
N GLY A 289 13.10 7.25 -18.36
CA GLY A 289 13.32 7.01 -19.79
C GLY A 289 12.00 6.90 -20.57
N ALA A 290 11.05 6.11 -20.08
CA ALA A 290 9.75 5.93 -20.72
C ALA A 290 8.95 7.25 -20.82
N VAL A 291 8.91 8.04 -19.74
CA VAL A 291 8.22 9.35 -19.73
C VAL A 291 8.91 10.34 -20.66
N THR A 292 10.25 10.40 -20.66
CA THR A 292 11.02 11.27 -21.54
C THR A 292 10.79 10.88 -23.01
N THR A 293 10.84 9.60 -23.34
CA THR A 293 10.53 9.11 -24.70
C THR A 293 9.11 9.49 -25.10
N ALA A 294 8.11 9.26 -24.25
CA ALA A 294 6.73 9.63 -24.54
C ALA A 294 6.55 11.14 -24.77
N ALA A 295 7.20 11.98 -23.95
CA ALA A 295 7.17 13.42 -24.11
C ALA A 295 7.78 13.88 -25.44
N TRP A 296 8.95 13.33 -25.82
CA TRP A 296 9.56 13.61 -27.11
C TRP A 296 8.72 13.11 -28.28
N SER A 297 8.11 11.92 -28.17
CA SER A 297 7.20 11.40 -29.19
C SER A 297 5.96 12.28 -29.38
N LEU A 298 5.37 12.78 -28.28
CA LEU A 298 4.25 13.71 -28.33
C LEU A 298 4.65 15.06 -28.94
N GLY A 299 5.81 15.61 -28.54
CA GLY A 299 6.35 16.84 -29.11
C GLY A 299 6.62 16.72 -30.61
N ALA A 300 7.29 15.65 -31.03
CA ALA A 300 7.54 15.36 -32.44
C ALA A 300 6.24 15.17 -33.22
N GLY A 301 5.26 14.46 -32.64
CA GLY A 301 3.93 14.29 -33.24
C GLY A 301 3.18 15.62 -33.41
N ALA A 302 3.25 16.52 -32.42
CA ALA A 302 2.65 17.85 -32.49
C ALA A 302 3.32 18.71 -33.57
N LEU A 303 4.66 18.69 -33.66
CA LEU A 303 5.42 19.37 -34.70
C LEU A 303 5.08 18.82 -36.09
N PHE A 304 5.00 17.50 -36.24
CA PHE A 304 4.64 16.84 -37.48
C PHE A 304 3.21 17.17 -37.91
N ALA A 305 2.25 17.16 -36.97
CA ALA A 305 0.87 17.60 -37.23
C ALA A 305 0.80 19.09 -37.62
N GLY A 306 1.59 19.95 -36.95
CA GLY A 306 1.74 21.36 -37.31
C GLY A 306 2.30 21.55 -38.72
N TRP A 307 3.34 20.80 -39.08
CA TRP A 307 3.92 20.80 -40.42
C TRP A 307 2.91 20.33 -41.47
N LEU A 308 2.14 19.27 -41.20
CA LEU A 308 1.06 18.81 -42.09
C LEU A 308 0.01 19.90 -42.29
N ARG A 309 -0.46 20.54 -41.22
CA ARG A 309 -1.41 21.67 -41.30
C ARG A 309 -0.86 22.81 -42.14
N ARG A 310 0.39 23.22 -41.89
CA ARG A 310 1.05 24.30 -42.63
C ARG A 310 1.23 23.95 -44.10
N ARG A 311 1.58 22.70 -44.41
CA ARG A 311 1.68 22.20 -45.79
C ARG A 311 0.33 22.27 -46.51
N HIS A 312 -0.75 21.88 -45.85
CA HIS A 312 -2.10 21.99 -46.43
C HIS A 312 -2.53 23.44 -46.67
N GLU A 313 -2.24 24.34 -45.73
CA GLU A 313 -2.56 25.76 -45.83
C GLU A 313 -1.73 26.44 -46.93
N ASN A 314 -0.42 26.21 -46.99
CA ASN A 314 0.44 26.74 -48.04
C ASN A 314 0.01 26.27 -49.43
N ARG A 315 -0.45 25.02 -49.58
CA ARG A 315 -1.02 24.53 -50.85
C ARG A 315 -2.29 25.27 -51.25
N ARG A 316 -3.12 25.68 -50.28
CA ARG A 316 -4.33 26.49 -50.54
C ARG A 316 -3.98 27.91 -50.97
N ILE A 317 -2.96 28.51 -50.34
CA ILE A 317 -2.46 29.86 -50.67
C ILE A 317 -1.86 29.86 -52.09
N LEU A 318 -0.98 28.91 -52.40
CA LEU A 318 -0.40 28.76 -53.74
C LEU A 318 -1.47 28.55 -54.81
N ALA A 319 -2.45 27.66 -54.57
CA ALA A 319 -3.57 27.46 -55.49
C ALA A 319 -4.50 28.68 -55.62
N ALA A 320 -4.52 29.59 -54.64
CA ALA A 320 -5.22 30.87 -54.76
C ALA A 320 -4.42 31.85 -55.63
N TRP A 321 -3.10 31.96 -55.41
CA TRP A 321 -2.22 32.79 -56.23
C TRP A 321 -2.18 32.35 -57.70
N GLU A 322 -2.16 31.05 -57.98
CA GLU A 322 -2.24 30.51 -59.35
C GLU A 322 -3.54 30.92 -60.05
N ARG A 323 -4.67 31.00 -59.33
CA ARG A 323 -5.96 31.46 -59.88
C ARG A 323 -5.98 32.97 -60.10
N ASP A 324 -5.39 33.73 -59.19
CA ASP A 324 -5.28 35.19 -59.30
C ASP A 324 -4.34 35.57 -60.46
N GLU A 325 -3.23 34.86 -60.67
CA GLU A 325 -2.34 35.03 -61.82
C GLU A 325 -3.03 34.66 -63.14
N ALA A 326 -3.82 33.58 -63.16
CA ALA A 326 -4.59 33.18 -64.34
C ALA A 326 -5.72 34.17 -64.68
N THR A 327 -6.15 35.01 -63.74
CA THR A 327 -7.24 36.00 -63.92
C THR A 327 -6.76 37.45 -63.95
N ARG A 328 -5.45 37.70 -63.75
CA ARG A 328 -4.86 39.03 -63.88
C ARG A 328 -4.92 39.49 -65.35
N PRO A 329 -5.62 40.59 -65.67
CA PRO A 329 -5.62 41.16 -67.01
C PRO A 329 -4.20 41.61 -67.38
N TRP A 330 -3.76 41.27 -68.60
CA TRP A 330 -2.53 41.79 -69.20
C TRP A 330 -2.69 43.28 -69.52
N SER A 331 -2.47 44.15 -68.54
CA SER A 331 -2.28 45.58 -68.79
C SER A 331 -1.50 46.21 -67.63
N VAL A 332 -0.19 46.21 -67.76
CA VAL A 332 0.73 47.37 -67.80
C VAL A 332 2.14 46.78 -67.72
N GLN A 333 2.74 46.58 -68.89
CA GLN A 333 4.18 46.64 -69.07
C GLN A 333 4.40 47.48 -70.34
N GLU A 334 4.02 48.75 -70.26
CA GLU A 334 4.37 49.75 -71.26
C GLU A 334 5.76 50.32 -70.94
N GLY A 335 6.68 50.11 -71.88
CA GLY A 335 7.50 51.21 -72.42
C GLY A 335 8.69 51.70 -71.61
N ALA A 336 9.86 51.08 -71.84
CA ALA A 336 11.09 51.85 -72.03
C ALA A 336 11.82 51.25 -73.23
N GLN A 337 11.44 51.77 -74.41
CA GLN A 337 12.05 51.45 -75.70
C GLN A 337 13.49 51.95 -75.75
N ALA A 338 14.36 51.07 -76.25
CA ALA A 338 15.67 51.41 -76.76
C ALA A 338 15.53 52.37 -77.95
N THR A 339 16.31 53.45 -77.94
CA THR A 339 16.64 54.24 -79.12
C THR A 339 18.05 53.85 -79.56
N ASP A 340 18.15 53.15 -80.69
CA ASP A 340 19.39 53.03 -81.48
C ASP A 340 19.63 54.35 -82.21
N GLU A 341 20.78 54.99 -81.98
CA GLU A 341 21.42 55.86 -82.97
C GLU A 341 22.94 55.60 -82.96
N ASP A 342 23.45 55.34 -84.16
CA ASP A 342 24.83 55.03 -84.52
C ASP A 342 25.86 56.09 -84.07
N ALA A 343 27.08 55.65 -83.72
CA ALA A 343 28.33 56.10 -84.38
C ALA A 343 29.61 55.58 -83.70
N VAL A 344 30.35 54.74 -84.44
CA VAL A 344 31.75 54.94 -84.86
C VAL A 344 32.86 55.14 -83.80
N GLU A 345 33.81 54.19 -83.86
CA GLU A 345 35.26 54.26 -83.59
C GLU A 345 35.79 54.50 -82.17
N GLY A 346 36.81 53.70 -81.84
CA GLY A 346 38.02 54.24 -81.20
C GLY A 346 38.47 53.58 -79.90
N ASP A 347 39.18 52.46 -80.05
CA ASP A 347 40.53 52.21 -79.51
C ASP A 347 40.82 52.24 -77.99
N SER A 348 41.66 51.27 -77.58
CA SER A 348 42.52 51.24 -76.38
C SER A 348 41.80 51.16 -75.00
N GLU A 349 42.27 50.58 -73.90
CA GLU A 349 43.53 49.96 -73.51
C GLU A 349 43.27 49.24 -72.15
N ALA A 350 43.81 48.03 -72.03
CA ALA A 350 44.50 47.44 -70.86
C ALA A 350 43.93 47.39 -69.42
N ALA A 351 44.24 46.24 -68.80
CA ALA A 351 44.60 45.99 -67.39
C ALA A 351 43.48 46.18 -66.34
N ASP A 352 43.39 45.46 -65.23
CA ASP A 352 44.32 44.59 -64.54
C ASP A 352 43.53 43.78 -63.50
N ASP A 353 44.06 42.62 -63.13
CA ASP A 353 44.12 42.08 -61.78
C ASP A 353 42.87 42.02 -60.86
N HIS A 354 42.46 40.81 -60.47
CA HIS A 354 43.12 40.09 -59.38
C HIS A 354 42.37 38.79 -59.01
N GLU A 355 43.12 37.68 -58.97
CA GLU A 355 42.96 36.52 -58.09
C GLU A 355 42.64 36.96 -56.65
N GLY A 356 41.95 36.23 -55.77
CA GLY A 356 41.81 34.80 -55.60
C GLY A 356 41.68 34.51 -54.09
N THR A 357 41.41 33.25 -53.79
CA THR A 357 41.41 32.57 -52.47
C THR A 357 40.30 32.87 -51.48
#